data_AF-A0A7R8RQ42-F1
#
_entry.id   AF-A0A7R8RQ42-F1
#
_cell.length_a   1.000
_cell.length_b   1.000
_cell.length_c   1.000
_cell.angle_alpha   90.00
_cell.angle_beta   90.00
_cell.angle_gamma   90.00
#
_symmetry.space_group_name_H-M   'P 1'
#
loop_
_entity.id
_entity.type
_entity.pdbx_description
1 polymer ?
#
loop_
_entity_poly.entity_id
_entity_poly.type
_entity_poly.pdbx_seq_one_letter_code
_entity_poly.pdbx_strand_id
1 'polypeptide(L)'
;MRQYPGSGSRTTTTLVLLLSVLLALVAPTAQAADGDAPSVTLSKKEAGKGGEITVKGGGWRSEALLMLLICGRSTPERGVIGGTNSCANADGRAVTTDKKGAFSKKLPVAEPPEPCPCVVHVATVTGEQALVDAVFTVAGHPAAPLPPPADEGRLAVLATTRLEGESSLLTWFGAPPARQLVFTVGNLGSAPVEDPVFEIGTAHGVYAPQWEERQWRGTVAPGSKARIKLPVELSAGAHGDYQVSLRYGTKVLAEQPWGVSRPWGVTLFWVLLCLVVPAAVFRIGMAVVDNVRPRPAGLVARHAHRTRTPAAQAPPAPAALPWFTQDSAPPDIRRSAPPENRPPPTTKGQAWTRNGG
;
A
#
# COMPACT_ATOMS: atom_id res chain seq x y z
N MET A 1 -24.05 34.00 -54.34
CA MET A 1 -24.20 33.92 -52.88
C MET A 1 -23.84 32.51 -52.43
N ARG A 2 -23.04 32.43 -51.36
CA ARG A 2 -22.69 31.27 -50.52
C ARG A 2 -21.71 30.22 -51.06
N GLN A 3 -20.59 30.17 -50.33
CA GLN A 3 -19.44 29.27 -50.34
C GLN A 3 -19.83 27.85 -49.90
N TYR A 4 -19.10 26.82 -50.37
CA TYR A 4 -18.66 25.67 -49.56
C TYR A 4 -17.30 25.15 -50.09
N PRO A 5 -16.40 24.65 -49.21
CA PRO A 5 -14.95 24.71 -49.40
C PRO A 5 -14.29 23.42 -49.87
N GLY A 6 -13.03 23.58 -50.26
CA GLY A 6 -12.14 22.61 -50.90
C GLY A 6 -11.94 21.29 -50.15
N SER A 7 -11.97 20.23 -50.95
CA SER A 7 -11.41 18.92 -50.68
C SER A 7 -9.87 19.01 -50.71
N GLY A 8 -9.22 18.80 -49.58
CA GLY A 8 -7.77 18.69 -49.50
C GLY A 8 -7.33 18.30 -48.10
N SER A 9 -6.34 17.41 -48.01
CA SER A 9 -5.65 17.00 -46.76
C SER A 9 -6.30 15.88 -45.93
N ARG A 10 -6.50 14.69 -46.52
CA ARG A 10 -6.59 13.43 -45.76
C ARG A 10 -5.42 12.47 -45.99
N THR A 11 -4.62 12.68 -47.04
CA THR A 11 -3.51 11.79 -47.43
C THR A 11 -2.18 12.14 -46.74
N THR A 12 -1.99 13.38 -46.32
CA THR A 12 -0.75 13.84 -45.66
C THR A 12 -0.63 13.37 -44.21
N THR A 13 -1.74 13.24 -43.49
CA THR A 13 -1.74 12.85 -42.07
C THR A 13 -1.39 11.37 -41.86
N THR A 14 -1.75 10.50 -42.81
CA THR A 14 -1.49 9.06 -42.73
C THR A 14 -0.02 8.72 -42.98
N LEU A 15 0.66 9.48 -43.86
CA LEU A 15 2.06 9.23 -44.20
C LEU A 15 3.01 9.57 -43.03
N VAL A 16 2.71 10.63 -42.27
CA VAL A 16 3.52 11.03 -41.10
C VAL A 16 3.38 10.03 -39.95
N LEU A 17 2.21 9.43 -39.78
CA LEU A 17 1.95 8.41 -38.75
C LEU A 17 2.61 7.06 -39.09
N LEU A 18 2.63 6.67 -40.37
CA LEU A 18 3.36 5.48 -40.81
C LEU A 18 4.88 5.65 -40.73
N LEU A 19 5.42 6.83 -41.04
CA LEU A 19 6.85 7.10 -40.95
C LEU A 19 7.36 7.15 -39.49
N SER A 20 6.52 7.60 -38.55
CA SER A 20 6.85 7.62 -37.11
C SER A 20 6.78 6.23 -36.47
N VAL A 21 5.88 5.35 -36.93
CA VAL A 21 5.86 3.93 -36.50
C VAL A 21 7.06 3.17 -37.09
N LEU A 22 7.46 3.45 -38.34
CA LEU A 22 8.64 2.82 -38.94
C LEU A 22 9.95 3.25 -38.28
N LEU A 23 10.07 4.52 -37.85
CA LEU A 23 11.27 5.01 -37.15
C LEU A 23 11.41 4.43 -35.72
N ALA A 24 10.30 4.02 -35.09
CA ALA A 24 10.32 3.37 -33.78
C ALA A 24 10.78 1.89 -33.84
N LEU A 25 10.75 1.26 -35.03
CA LEU A 25 11.16 -0.14 -35.22
C LEU A 25 12.66 -0.32 -35.53
N VAL A 26 13.40 0.76 -35.79
CA VAL A 26 14.83 0.70 -36.15
C VAL A 26 15.73 1.29 -35.05
N ALA A 27 15.18 1.47 -33.83
CA ALA A 27 16.02 1.79 -32.68
C ALA A 27 16.98 0.61 -32.43
N PRO A 28 18.31 0.81 -32.43
CA PRO A 28 19.23 -0.20 -31.95
C PRO A 28 18.82 -0.49 -30.51
N THR A 29 18.52 -1.75 -30.20
CA THR A 29 18.50 -2.20 -28.82
C THR A 29 19.88 -1.89 -28.26
N ALA A 30 19.99 -0.84 -27.45
CA ALA A 30 21.18 -0.63 -26.65
C ALA A 30 21.27 -1.85 -25.73
N GLN A 31 22.12 -2.83 -26.10
CA GLN A 31 22.65 -3.78 -25.14
C GLN A 31 23.24 -2.93 -24.02
N ALA A 32 22.57 -2.92 -22.87
CA ALA A 32 23.21 -2.56 -21.63
C ALA A 32 24.46 -3.45 -21.55
N ALA A 33 25.63 -2.82 -21.53
CA ALA A 33 26.86 -3.53 -21.22
C ALA A 33 26.65 -4.19 -19.85
N ASP A 34 26.65 -5.52 -19.82
CA ASP A 34 26.82 -6.28 -18.59
C ASP A 34 28.07 -5.70 -17.90
N GLY A 35 27.86 -4.95 -16.82
CA GLY A 35 28.94 -4.70 -15.89
C GLY A 35 29.36 -6.05 -15.36
N ASP A 36 30.59 -6.46 -15.67
CA ASP A 36 31.15 -7.74 -15.23
C ASP A 36 30.80 -7.97 -13.75
N ALA A 37 30.12 -9.08 -13.46
CA ALA A 37 29.76 -9.42 -12.09
C ALA A 37 31.02 -9.48 -11.21
N PRO A 38 30.95 -9.08 -9.92
CA PRO A 38 32.07 -9.16 -9.00
C PRO A 38 32.69 -10.55 -8.99
N SER A 39 34.01 -10.62 -9.11
CA SER A 39 34.77 -11.86 -9.16
C SER A 39 36.00 -11.81 -8.27
N VAL A 40 36.42 -12.97 -7.78
CA VAL A 40 37.60 -13.15 -6.92
C VAL A 40 38.38 -14.38 -7.38
N THR A 41 39.71 -14.23 -7.45
CA THR A 41 40.66 -15.29 -7.75
C THR A 41 41.76 -15.31 -6.69
N LEU A 42 42.14 -16.52 -6.29
CA LEU A 42 43.17 -16.76 -5.28
C LEU A 42 44.44 -17.26 -5.95
N SER A 43 45.59 -16.71 -5.54
CA SER A 43 46.91 -17.19 -6.02
C SER A 43 47.17 -18.68 -5.70
N LYS A 44 46.57 -19.20 -4.63
CA LYS A 44 46.64 -20.59 -4.20
C LYS A 44 45.27 -20.99 -3.63
N LYS A 45 44.89 -22.25 -3.82
CA LYS A 45 43.66 -22.83 -3.25
C LYS A 45 43.86 -23.39 -1.84
N GLU A 46 45.11 -23.55 -1.42
CA GLU A 46 45.47 -24.09 -0.11
C GLU A 46 46.75 -23.43 0.41
N ALA A 47 46.78 -23.14 1.71
CA ALA A 47 48.01 -22.80 2.45
C ALA A 47 47.80 -23.01 3.95
N GLY A 48 48.89 -23.19 4.70
CA GLY A 48 48.87 -23.33 6.16
C GLY A 48 48.90 -21.99 6.89
N LYS A 49 48.61 -22.03 8.19
CA LYS A 49 48.66 -20.88 9.10
C LYS A 49 50.01 -20.15 9.02
N GLY A 50 49.98 -18.82 9.00
CA GLY A 50 51.17 -17.97 8.89
C GLY A 50 51.72 -17.85 7.48
N GLY A 51 51.15 -18.57 6.51
CA GLY A 51 51.35 -18.32 5.09
C GLY A 51 50.65 -17.03 4.64
N GLU A 52 50.86 -16.68 3.37
CA GLU A 52 50.22 -15.52 2.75
C GLU A 52 49.70 -15.92 1.36
N ILE A 53 48.49 -15.46 1.03
CA ILE A 53 47.91 -15.62 -0.29
C ILE A 53 47.62 -14.24 -0.89
N THR A 54 47.75 -14.12 -2.21
CA THR A 54 47.26 -12.93 -2.93
C THR A 54 45.84 -13.19 -3.42
N VAL A 55 44.94 -12.28 -3.06
CA VAL A 55 43.55 -12.23 -3.50
C VAL A 55 43.43 -11.13 -4.56
N LYS A 56 42.93 -11.49 -5.73
CA LYS A 56 42.67 -10.56 -6.83
C LYS A 56 41.19 -10.56 -7.14
N GLY A 57 40.61 -9.41 -7.42
CA GLY A 57 39.22 -9.33 -7.85
C GLY A 57 38.99 -8.26 -8.90
N GLY A 58 37.89 -8.38 -9.63
CA GLY A 58 37.44 -7.47 -10.69
C GLY A 58 35.90 -7.44 -10.75
N GLY A 59 35.35 -6.51 -11.54
CA GLY A 59 33.88 -6.34 -11.63
C GLY A 59 33.25 -5.67 -10.41
N TRP A 60 34.06 -5.15 -9.48
CA TRP A 60 33.54 -4.43 -8.33
C TRP A 60 33.24 -2.98 -8.71
N ARG A 61 32.43 -2.30 -7.90
CA ARG A 61 32.27 -0.86 -8.01
C ARG A 61 33.65 -0.16 -7.88
N SER A 62 33.86 0.89 -8.65
CA SER A 62 35.07 1.73 -8.57
C SER A 62 35.19 2.40 -7.19
N GLU A 63 36.41 2.42 -6.65
CA GLU A 63 36.74 3.09 -5.37
C GLU A 63 35.91 2.58 -4.17
N ALA A 64 35.44 1.33 -4.23
CA ALA A 64 34.72 0.66 -3.16
C ALA A 64 35.69 0.11 -2.10
N LEU A 65 35.37 0.32 -0.82
CA LEU A 65 36.10 -0.29 0.29
C LEU A 65 35.60 -1.72 0.51
N LEU A 66 36.51 -2.69 0.33
CA LEU A 66 36.26 -4.11 0.53
C LEU A 66 36.98 -4.62 1.77
N MET A 67 36.38 -5.61 2.42
CA MET A 67 36.98 -6.38 3.50
C MET A 67 37.19 -7.82 3.06
N LEU A 68 38.39 -8.34 3.27
CA LEU A 68 38.81 -9.70 2.95
C LEU A 68 39.05 -10.47 4.23
N LEU A 69 38.41 -11.62 4.36
CA LEU A 69 38.42 -12.47 5.56
C LEU A 69 38.52 -13.95 5.17
N ILE A 70 39.15 -14.77 6.01
CA ILE A 70 39.06 -16.23 5.91
C ILE A 70 37.99 -16.68 6.90
N CYS A 71 36.98 -17.39 6.42
CA CYS A 71 35.83 -17.82 7.22
C CYS A 71 35.70 -19.35 7.21
N GLY A 72 35.40 -19.91 8.37
CA GLY A 72 35.06 -21.32 8.55
C GLY A 72 33.56 -21.56 8.48
N ARG A 73 33.14 -22.82 8.43
CA ARG A 73 31.73 -23.24 8.28
C ARG A 73 31.04 -22.52 7.13
N SER A 74 31.72 -22.44 5.99
CA SER A 74 31.31 -21.59 4.86
C SER A 74 31.56 -22.29 3.53
N THR A 75 30.64 -22.10 2.57
CA THR A 75 30.84 -22.47 1.15
C THR A 75 30.25 -21.38 0.25
N PRO A 76 30.65 -21.24 -1.02
CA PRO A 76 30.09 -20.23 -1.92
C PRO A 76 28.57 -20.32 -2.07
N GLU A 77 28.00 -21.53 -1.98
CA GLU A 77 26.56 -21.77 -2.13
C GLU A 77 25.78 -21.43 -0.86
N ARG A 78 26.41 -21.54 0.33
CA ARG A 78 25.76 -21.32 1.63
C ARG A 78 26.18 -20.03 2.33
N GLY A 79 27.15 -19.32 1.78
CA GLY A 79 27.77 -18.14 2.38
C GLY A 79 28.46 -18.45 3.70
N VAL A 80 28.63 -17.40 4.52
CA VAL A 80 29.30 -17.47 5.82
C VAL A 80 28.30 -17.72 6.95
N ILE A 81 28.18 -18.98 7.41
CA ILE A 81 27.24 -19.37 8.47
C ILE A 81 27.74 -18.92 9.84
N GLY A 82 27.03 -17.96 10.44
CA GLY A 82 27.43 -17.28 11.68
C GLY A 82 27.97 -15.87 11.45
N GLY A 83 27.97 -15.41 10.19
CA GLY A 83 28.45 -14.09 9.81
C GLY A 83 29.93 -13.90 10.13
N THR A 84 30.35 -12.66 10.39
CA THR A 84 31.75 -12.33 10.67
C THR A 84 32.31 -13.05 11.90
N ASN A 85 31.47 -13.54 12.82
CA ASN A 85 31.93 -14.32 13.99
C ASN A 85 32.57 -15.67 13.61
N SER A 86 32.30 -16.17 12.41
CA SER A 86 32.90 -17.40 11.88
C SER A 86 34.18 -17.14 11.09
N CYS A 87 34.65 -15.89 11.07
CA CYS A 87 35.83 -15.44 10.32
C CYS A 87 37.00 -15.08 11.24
N ALA A 88 38.22 -15.22 10.70
CA ALA A 88 39.45 -14.75 11.33
C ALA A 88 39.56 -13.21 11.25
N ASN A 89 38.76 -12.49 12.04
CA ASN A 89 38.64 -11.04 11.97
C ASN A 89 39.96 -10.28 12.27
N ALA A 90 40.79 -10.81 13.17
CA ALA A 90 42.06 -10.20 13.55
C ALA A 90 43.06 -10.13 12.38
N ASP A 91 42.94 -11.07 11.44
CA ASP A 91 43.85 -11.22 10.30
C ASP A 91 43.26 -10.71 8.98
N GLY A 92 42.04 -10.14 9.05
CA GLY A 92 41.38 -9.56 7.90
C GLY A 92 42.17 -8.41 7.26
N ARG A 93 41.88 -8.13 5.99
CA ARG A 93 42.51 -7.05 5.23
C ARG A 93 41.48 -6.20 4.52
N ALA A 94 41.57 -4.89 4.71
CA ALA A 94 40.82 -3.93 3.92
C ALA A 94 41.60 -3.58 2.64
N VAL A 95 40.87 -3.39 1.53
CA VAL A 95 41.42 -2.90 0.25
C VAL A 95 40.37 -2.03 -0.44
N THR A 96 40.81 -0.97 -1.10
CA THR A 96 39.95 -0.15 -1.96
C THR A 96 40.17 -0.56 -3.41
N THR A 97 39.09 -0.76 -4.16
CA THR A 97 39.17 -1.04 -5.60
C THR A 97 39.66 0.18 -6.37
N ASP A 98 40.31 -0.06 -7.51
CA ASP A 98 40.74 1.02 -8.39
C ASP A 98 39.55 1.61 -9.19
N LYS A 99 39.85 2.57 -10.07
CA LYS A 99 38.84 3.21 -10.94
C LYS A 99 38.15 2.25 -11.90
N LYS A 100 38.72 1.07 -12.12
CA LYS A 100 38.18 0.01 -12.99
C LYS A 100 37.48 -1.09 -12.17
N GLY A 101 37.38 -0.95 -10.84
CA GLY A 101 36.75 -1.97 -10.00
C GLY A 101 37.64 -3.18 -9.72
N ALA A 102 38.96 -3.08 -9.94
CA ALA A 102 39.90 -4.16 -9.69
C ALA A 102 40.66 -3.94 -8.38
N PHE A 103 41.11 -5.05 -7.77
CA PHE A 103 42.01 -4.99 -6.62
C PHE A 103 42.98 -6.18 -6.60
N SER A 104 44.08 -6.00 -5.89
CA SER A 104 45.01 -7.07 -5.54
C SER A 104 45.56 -6.83 -4.15
N LYS A 105 45.34 -7.76 -3.23
CA LYS A 105 45.79 -7.62 -1.84
C LYS A 105 46.32 -8.95 -1.32
N LYS A 106 47.39 -8.86 -0.53
CA LYS A 106 47.90 -10.00 0.23
C LYS A 106 47.08 -10.18 1.52
N LEU A 107 46.62 -11.40 1.75
CA LEU A 107 45.83 -11.81 2.91
C LEU A 107 46.65 -12.87 3.67
N PRO A 108 46.99 -12.66 4.95
CA PRO A 108 47.59 -13.69 5.77
C PRO A 108 46.63 -14.87 5.95
N VAL A 109 47.17 -16.07 5.97
CA VAL A 109 46.41 -17.29 6.21
C VAL A 109 46.30 -17.49 7.71
N ALA A 110 45.08 -17.31 8.22
CA ALA A 110 44.72 -17.54 9.61
C ALA A 110 43.65 -18.63 9.71
N GLU A 111 43.67 -19.33 10.84
CA GLU A 111 42.67 -20.34 11.19
C GLU A 111 41.39 -19.62 11.66
N PRO A 112 40.24 -19.82 11.00
CA PRO A 112 38.98 -19.29 11.48
C PRO A 112 38.55 -19.97 12.78
N PRO A 113 37.70 -19.32 13.60
CA PRO A 113 37.24 -19.89 14.88
C PRO A 113 36.37 -21.15 14.70
N GLU A 114 35.76 -21.32 13.52
CA GLU A 114 34.90 -22.44 13.17
C GLU A 114 35.62 -23.43 12.23
N PRO A 115 35.28 -24.74 12.24
CA PRO A 115 35.91 -25.73 11.37
C PRO A 115 35.61 -25.50 9.88
N CYS A 116 36.48 -25.94 8.98
CA CYS A 116 36.25 -25.91 7.54
C CYS A 116 35.10 -26.88 7.13
N PRO A 117 34.36 -26.64 6.03
CA PRO A 117 34.77 -25.97 4.80
C PRO A 117 34.98 -24.46 4.98
N CYS A 118 36.00 -23.95 4.29
CA CYS A 118 36.48 -22.59 4.44
C CYS A 118 36.42 -21.82 3.11
N VAL A 119 36.22 -20.51 3.21
CA VAL A 119 36.23 -19.59 2.06
C VAL A 119 37.04 -18.34 2.40
N VAL A 120 37.58 -17.71 1.36
CA VAL A 120 37.97 -16.30 1.41
C VAL A 120 36.74 -15.47 1.07
N HIS A 121 36.17 -14.83 2.09
CA HIS A 121 35.03 -13.94 2.00
C HIS A 121 35.50 -12.53 1.65
N VAL A 122 34.99 -11.98 0.55
CA VAL A 122 35.24 -10.60 0.13
C VAL A 122 33.90 -9.87 0.07
N ALA A 123 33.75 -8.80 0.84
CA ALA A 123 32.51 -8.03 0.87
C ALA A 123 32.75 -6.53 0.93
N THR A 124 31.82 -5.76 0.37
CA THR A 124 31.78 -4.29 0.49
C THR A 124 31.48 -3.87 1.93
N VAL A 125 32.28 -2.94 2.45
CA VAL A 125 32.09 -2.39 3.81
C VAL A 125 30.99 -1.33 3.84
N THR A 126 30.89 -0.52 2.77
CA THR A 126 29.95 0.59 2.68
C THR A 126 29.29 0.66 1.31
N GLY A 127 28.08 1.23 1.26
CA GLY A 127 27.32 1.42 0.03
C GLY A 127 26.51 0.19 -0.38
N GLU A 128 26.37 0.01 -1.69
CA GLU A 128 25.70 -1.14 -2.29
C GLU A 128 26.40 -2.44 -1.88
N GLN A 129 25.60 -3.42 -1.45
CA GLN A 129 26.11 -4.67 -0.91
C GLN A 129 26.51 -5.60 -2.06
N ALA A 130 27.81 -5.86 -2.18
CA ALA A 130 28.35 -6.89 -3.05
C ALA A 130 29.29 -7.80 -2.24
N LEU A 131 29.23 -9.10 -2.50
CA LEU A 131 30.08 -10.10 -1.87
C LEU A 131 30.43 -11.22 -2.83
N VAL A 132 31.58 -11.85 -2.60
CA VAL A 132 32.05 -13.04 -3.31
C VAL A 132 32.81 -13.93 -2.34
N ASP A 133 32.47 -15.22 -2.32
CA ASP A 133 33.13 -16.24 -1.53
C ASP A 133 33.96 -17.16 -2.44
N ALA A 134 35.26 -17.24 -2.21
CA ALA A 134 36.16 -18.12 -2.96
C ALA A 134 36.60 -19.31 -2.09
N VAL A 135 36.39 -20.54 -2.56
CA VAL A 135 36.78 -21.76 -1.83
C VAL A 135 38.28 -21.75 -1.52
N PHE A 136 38.63 -22.01 -0.26
CA PHE A 136 40.02 -22.05 0.19
C PHE A 136 40.22 -23.07 1.31
N THR A 137 41.30 -23.85 1.23
CA THR A 137 41.66 -24.85 2.24
C THR A 137 42.76 -24.30 3.16
N VAL A 138 42.48 -24.25 4.47
CA VAL A 138 43.50 -23.95 5.48
C VAL A 138 44.15 -25.27 5.89
N ALA A 139 45.40 -25.47 5.48
CA ALA A 139 46.11 -26.72 5.73
C ALA A 139 46.28 -26.93 7.25
N GLY A 140 45.86 -28.10 7.75
CA GLY A 140 45.93 -28.47 9.17
C GLY A 140 44.74 -28.02 10.02
N HIS A 141 43.79 -27.25 9.48
CA HIS A 141 42.59 -26.82 10.22
C HIS A 141 41.54 -27.93 10.29
N PRO A 142 40.84 -28.16 11.43
CA PRO A 142 39.78 -29.16 11.53
C PRO A 142 38.68 -28.95 10.49
N ALA A 143 38.23 -30.06 9.89
CA ALA A 143 37.11 -30.09 8.96
C ALA A 143 35.90 -30.77 9.62
N ALA A 144 34.73 -30.16 9.46
CA ALA A 144 33.45 -30.71 9.88
C ALA A 144 32.40 -30.45 8.79
N PRO A 145 31.44 -31.36 8.59
CA PRO A 145 30.33 -31.11 7.67
C PRO A 145 29.56 -29.86 8.11
N LEU A 146 29.04 -29.10 7.14
CA LEU A 146 28.18 -27.97 7.44
C LEU A 146 26.93 -28.47 8.19
N PRO A 147 26.45 -27.70 9.19
CA PRO A 147 25.18 -28.03 9.82
C PRO A 147 24.09 -28.09 8.75
N PRO A 148 23.08 -28.96 8.90
CA PRO A 148 21.95 -28.97 7.97
C PRO A 148 21.38 -27.56 7.84
N PRO A 149 20.83 -27.19 6.66
CA PRO A 149 20.06 -25.97 6.53
C PRO A 149 19.09 -25.88 7.71
N ALA A 150 19.09 -24.77 8.44
CA ALA A 150 18.05 -24.57 9.43
C ALA A 150 16.74 -24.48 8.65
N ASP A 151 15.82 -25.41 8.88
CA ASP A 151 14.48 -25.44 8.25
C ASP A 151 13.64 -24.19 8.57
N GLU A 152 14.12 -23.36 9.49
CA GLU A 152 13.35 -22.27 10.05
C GLU A 152 13.83 -20.94 9.48
N GLY A 153 13.39 -20.62 8.26
CA GLY A 153 13.18 -19.22 7.96
C GLY A 153 12.21 -18.65 9.01
N ARG A 154 12.67 -17.67 9.79
CA ARG A 154 11.95 -17.16 10.96
C ARG A 154 11.24 -15.87 10.62
N LEU A 155 9.93 -15.94 10.40
CA LEU A 155 9.12 -14.75 10.19
C LEU A 155 8.79 -14.08 11.53
N ALA A 156 9.06 -12.78 11.62
CA ALA A 156 8.59 -11.91 12.69
C ALA A 156 7.82 -10.73 12.09
N VAL A 157 6.77 -10.27 12.78
CA VAL A 157 6.04 -9.07 12.37
C VAL A 157 6.83 -7.85 12.80
N LEU A 158 7.16 -7.00 11.83
CA LEU A 158 8.04 -5.84 12.03
C LEU A 158 7.28 -4.50 12.09
N ALA A 159 6.01 -4.48 11.70
CA ALA A 159 5.20 -3.27 11.66
C ALA A 159 3.82 -3.52 12.28
N THR A 160 3.12 -2.44 12.61
CA THR A 160 1.74 -2.50 13.10
C THR A 160 0.86 -3.22 12.09
N THR A 161 0.16 -4.25 12.57
CA THR A 161 -0.89 -4.93 11.82
C THR A 161 -2.11 -4.01 11.81
N ARG A 162 -2.84 -3.97 10.70
CA ARG A 162 -4.07 -3.18 10.58
C ARG A 162 -5.08 -3.85 9.67
N LEU A 163 -6.36 -3.54 9.89
CA LEU A 163 -7.46 -3.94 9.03
C LEU A 163 -7.79 -2.79 8.06
N GLU A 164 -7.73 -3.07 6.77
CA GLU A 164 -8.10 -2.14 5.70
C GLU A 164 -9.39 -2.61 5.01
N GLY A 165 -10.17 -1.66 4.50
CA GLY A 165 -11.38 -1.92 3.74
C GLY A 165 -12.56 -1.08 4.22
N GLU A 166 -13.56 -0.95 3.36
CA GLU A 166 -14.75 -0.14 3.61
C GLU A 166 -16.00 -1.01 3.79
N SER A 167 -16.98 -0.51 4.52
CA SER A 167 -18.27 -1.20 4.65
C SER A 167 -19.12 -0.92 3.42
N SER A 168 -19.79 -1.93 2.86
CA SER A 168 -20.65 -1.75 1.67
C SER A 168 -22.12 -1.59 2.06
N LEU A 169 -22.95 -0.98 1.19
CA LEU A 169 -24.41 -0.92 1.43
C LEU A 169 -25.02 -2.30 1.65
N LEU A 170 -24.49 -3.34 1.01
CA LEU A 170 -24.92 -4.73 1.17
C LEU A 170 -24.69 -5.24 2.60
N THR A 171 -23.61 -4.83 3.27
CA THR A 171 -23.36 -5.19 4.68
C THR A 171 -24.44 -4.61 5.60
N TRP A 172 -25.04 -3.48 5.23
CA TRP A 172 -26.18 -2.91 5.96
C TRP A 172 -27.45 -3.75 5.85
N PHE A 173 -27.59 -4.52 4.77
CA PHE A 173 -28.63 -5.54 4.59
C PHE A 173 -28.21 -6.94 5.07
N GLY A 174 -27.05 -7.07 5.74
CA GLY A 174 -26.61 -8.32 6.36
C GLY A 174 -25.66 -9.16 5.50
N ALA A 175 -25.13 -8.65 4.39
CA ALA A 175 -24.09 -9.36 3.64
C ALA A 175 -22.80 -9.55 4.48
N PRO A 176 -22.02 -10.63 4.25
CA PRO A 176 -20.74 -10.88 4.90
C PRO A 176 -19.81 -9.65 4.82
N PRO A 177 -19.36 -9.09 5.95
CA PRO A 177 -18.39 -8.01 5.93
C PRO A 177 -16.99 -8.58 5.68
N ALA A 178 -16.24 -7.93 4.78
CA ALA A 178 -14.89 -8.32 4.40
C ALA A 178 -13.89 -7.18 4.65
N ARG A 179 -12.68 -7.55 5.09
CA ARG A 179 -11.53 -6.65 5.30
C ARG A 179 -10.25 -7.32 4.81
N GLN A 180 -9.22 -6.52 4.58
CA GLN A 180 -7.87 -6.98 4.32
C GLN A 180 -7.01 -6.75 5.56
N LEU A 181 -6.48 -7.82 6.13
CA LEU A 181 -5.47 -7.75 7.18
C LEU A 181 -4.12 -7.46 6.52
N VAL A 182 -3.58 -6.28 6.76
CA VAL A 182 -2.31 -5.83 6.21
C VAL A 182 -1.25 -5.78 7.30
N PHE A 183 -0.16 -6.51 7.08
CA PHE A 183 0.97 -6.59 8.00
C PHE A 183 2.28 -6.69 7.23
N THR A 184 3.39 -6.38 7.91
CA THR A 184 4.73 -6.53 7.33
C THR A 184 5.52 -7.56 8.13
N VAL A 185 5.94 -8.63 7.47
CA VAL A 185 6.82 -9.65 8.03
C VAL A 185 8.25 -9.38 7.61
N GLY A 186 9.20 -9.79 8.44
CA GLY A 186 10.61 -9.89 8.08
C GLY A 186 11.14 -11.27 8.41
N ASN A 187 12.01 -11.76 7.54
CA ASN A 187 12.72 -13.01 7.78
C ASN A 187 13.99 -12.73 8.58
N LEU A 188 13.96 -13.10 9.86
CA LEU A 188 15.09 -13.03 10.79
C LEU A 188 15.98 -14.29 10.73
N GLY A 189 15.58 -15.31 9.95
CA GLY A 189 16.35 -16.52 9.72
C GLY A 189 17.40 -16.35 8.61
N SER A 190 18.25 -17.36 8.48
CA SER A 190 19.32 -17.43 7.47
C SER A 190 18.91 -18.16 6.19
N ALA A 191 17.73 -18.76 6.15
CA ALA A 191 17.16 -19.45 4.99
C ALA A 191 15.92 -18.71 4.46
N PRO A 192 15.65 -18.70 3.15
CA PRO A 192 14.43 -18.13 2.58
C PRO A 192 13.18 -18.86 3.10
N VAL A 193 12.08 -18.11 3.30
CA VAL A 193 10.76 -18.69 3.61
C VAL A 193 9.92 -18.66 2.35
N GLU A 194 9.59 -19.82 1.81
CA GLU A 194 8.74 -19.97 0.62
C GLU A 194 7.30 -20.28 1.02
N ASP A 195 6.36 -19.59 0.37
CA ASP A 195 4.92 -19.75 0.50
C ASP A 195 4.40 -19.95 1.95
N PRO A 196 4.72 -19.03 2.89
CA PRO A 196 4.33 -19.18 4.28
C PRO A 196 2.82 -19.29 4.47
N VAL A 197 2.42 -20.24 5.31
CA VAL A 197 1.04 -20.45 5.74
C VAL A 197 0.81 -19.67 7.03
N PHE A 198 -0.12 -18.72 6.99
CA PHE A 198 -0.58 -17.98 8.16
C PHE A 198 -1.94 -18.51 8.60
N GLU A 199 -2.23 -18.41 9.88
CA GLU A 199 -3.56 -18.71 10.42
C GLU A 199 -4.21 -17.41 10.87
N ILE A 200 -5.45 -17.20 10.45
CA ILE A 200 -6.27 -16.05 10.82
C ILE A 200 -7.36 -16.53 11.76
N GLY A 201 -7.34 -15.99 12.97
CA GLY A 201 -8.32 -16.26 14.01
C GLY A 201 -9.38 -15.17 14.04
N THR A 202 -10.65 -15.52 14.00
CA THR A 202 -11.75 -14.58 14.27
C THR A 202 -12.46 -14.97 15.56
N ALA A 203 -12.40 -14.09 16.56
CA ALA A 203 -13.10 -14.25 17.82
C ALA A 203 -14.21 -13.20 17.98
N HIS A 204 -15.27 -13.57 18.68
CA HIS A 204 -16.37 -12.69 19.03
C HIS A 204 -16.66 -12.82 20.53
N GLY A 205 -16.57 -11.72 21.28
CA GLY A 205 -16.74 -11.73 22.73
C GLY A 205 -15.75 -12.68 23.44
N VAL A 206 -16.26 -13.60 24.27
CA VAL A 206 -15.47 -14.56 25.06
C VAL A 206 -15.20 -15.89 24.36
N TYR A 207 -15.66 -16.05 23.12
CA TYR A 207 -15.46 -17.29 22.38
C TYR A 207 -14.04 -17.40 21.84
N ALA A 208 -13.52 -18.63 21.82
CA ALA A 208 -12.21 -18.90 21.23
C ALA A 208 -12.21 -18.55 19.73
N PRO A 209 -11.09 -18.02 19.21
CA PRO A 209 -10.98 -17.68 17.80
C PRO A 209 -11.16 -18.92 16.92
N GLN A 210 -11.98 -18.78 15.88
CA GLN A 210 -12.05 -19.73 14.78
C GLN A 210 -10.86 -19.47 13.85
N TRP A 211 -10.00 -20.49 13.68
CA TRP A 211 -8.77 -20.37 12.91
C TRP A 211 -8.97 -20.87 11.48
N GLU A 212 -8.52 -20.07 10.52
CA GLU A 212 -8.48 -20.44 9.13
C GLU A 212 -7.08 -20.24 8.56
N GLU A 213 -6.58 -21.25 7.85
CA GLU A 213 -5.30 -21.18 7.16
C GLU A 213 -5.41 -20.33 5.89
N ARG A 214 -4.37 -19.52 5.66
CA ARG A 214 -4.18 -18.67 4.49
C ARG A 214 -2.72 -18.74 4.07
N GLN A 215 -2.49 -19.43 2.96
CA GLN A 215 -1.20 -19.47 2.30
C GLN A 215 -0.98 -18.17 1.54
N TRP A 216 0.12 -17.49 1.83
CA TRP A 216 0.61 -16.41 0.99
C TRP A 216 1.57 -16.99 -0.05
N ARG A 217 1.43 -16.60 -1.30
CA ARG A 217 2.36 -17.03 -2.36
C ARG A 217 3.49 -16.02 -2.51
N GLY A 218 4.71 -16.49 -2.34
CA GLY A 218 5.91 -15.68 -2.44
C GLY A 218 7.01 -16.13 -1.51
N THR A 219 8.22 -15.63 -1.77
CA THR A 219 9.42 -15.96 -1.01
C THR A 219 9.90 -14.74 -0.24
N VAL A 220 10.16 -14.91 1.06
CA VAL A 220 10.81 -13.90 1.89
C VAL A 220 12.26 -14.32 2.11
N ALA A 221 13.18 -13.69 1.38
CA ALA A 221 14.61 -13.92 1.51
C ALA A 221 15.13 -13.55 2.91
N PRO A 222 16.24 -14.15 3.38
CA PRO A 222 16.90 -13.78 4.63
C PRO A 222 17.14 -12.27 4.75
N GLY A 223 16.84 -11.67 5.91
CA GLY A 223 17.00 -10.23 6.16
C GLY A 223 16.04 -9.31 5.40
N SER A 224 15.19 -9.86 4.52
CA SER A 224 14.23 -9.09 3.73
C SER A 224 12.90 -8.92 4.46
N LYS A 225 12.12 -7.93 4.01
CA LYS A 225 10.77 -7.63 4.54
C LYS A 225 9.74 -7.74 3.43
N ALA A 226 8.57 -8.29 3.74
CA ALA A 226 7.45 -8.40 2.81
C ALA A 226 6.17 -7.84 3.44
N ARG A 227 5.43 -7.04 2.67
CA ARG A 227 4.09 -6.58 3.06
C ARG A 227 3.06 -7.58 2.53
N ILE A 228 2.33 -8.20 3.45
CA ILE A 228 1.34 -9.24 3.15
C ILE A 228 -0.05 -8.68 3.40
N LYS A 229 -0.99 -9.05 2.52
CA LYS A 229 -2.40 -8.72 2.62
C LYS A 229 -3.20 -10.01 2.58
N LEU A 230 -3.91 -10.32 3.66
CA LEU A 230 -4.76 -11.50 3.72
C LEU A 230 -6.24 -11.09 3.85
N PRO A 231 -7.14 -11.69 3.06
CA PRO A 231 -8.57 -11.41 3.18
C PRO A 231 -9.13 -12.07 4.44
N VAL A 232 -9.93 -11.31 5.18
CA VAL A 232 -10.68 -11.75 6.36
C VAL A 232 -12.15 -11.44 6.13
N GLU A 233 -12.98 -12.47 6.20
CA GLU A 233 -14.42 -12.36 6.02
C GLU A 233 -15.12 -12.88 7.27
N LEU A 234 -16.17 -12.18 7.72
CA LEU A 234 -17.04 -12.68 8.79
C LEU A 234 -18.31 -13.26 8.20
N SER A 235 -19.05 -14.01 9.00
CA SER A 235 -20.34 -14.57 8.61
C SER A 235 -21.37 -13.49 8.25
N ALA A 236 -22.35 -13.86 7.42
CA ALA A 236 -23.49 -12.99 7.11
C ALA A 236 -24.23 -12.60 8.40
N GLY A 237 -24.66 -11.34 8.48
CA GLY A 237 -25.32 -10.79 9.67
C GLY A 237 -24.40 -10.53 10.88
N ALA A 238 -23.08 -10.70 10.74
CA ALA A 238 -22.11 -10.34 11.77
C ALA A 238 -22.26 -8.87 12.19
N HIS A 239 -22.25 -8.61 13.50
CA HIS A 239 -22.34 -7.26 14.07
C HIS A 239 -21.76 -7.20 15.48
N GLY A 240 -21.32 -6.02 15.91
CA GLY A 240 -20.64 -5.81 17.18
C GLY A 240 -19.12 -5.93 17.08
N ASP A 241 -18.46 -6.16 18.20
CA ASP A 241 -17.00 -6.17 18.28
C ASP A 241 -16.44 -7.56 18.02
N TYR A 242 -15.50 -7.64 17.08
CA TYR A 242 -14.74 -8.83 16.75
C TYR A 242 -13.25 -8.58 17.01
N GLN A 243 -12.52 -9.65 17.29
CA GLN A 243 -11.07 -9.64 17.39
C GLN A 243 -10.52 -10.52 16.27
N VAL A 244 -9.62 -9.95 15.45
CA VAL A 244 -8.91 -10.68 14.40
C VAL A 244 -7.48 -10.92 14.87
N SER A 245 -7.10 -12.18 15.02
CA SER A 245 -5.76 -12.61 15.44
C SER A 245 -4.99 -13.19 14.26
N LEU A 246 -3.70 -12.90 14.18
CA LEU A 246 -2.78 -13.48 13.19
C LEU A 246 -1.83 -14.43 13.91
N ARG A 247 -1.70 -15.66 13.43
CA ARG A 247 -0.78 -16.66 13.96
C ARG A 247 0.12 -17.21 12.85
N TYR A 248 1.36 -17.55 13.22
CA TYR A 248 2.31 -18.24 12.36
C TYR A 248 3.03 -19.31 13.17
N GLY A 249 2.93 -20.56 12.74
CA GLY A 249 3.34 -21.72 13.54
C GLY A 249 2.61 -21.73 14.89
N THR A 250 3.34 -21.71 15.99
CA THR A 250 2.76 -21.74 17.36
C THR A 250 2.59 -20.35 17.99
N LYS A 251 2.95 -19.27 17.30
CA LYS A 251 2.99 -17.92 17.89
C LYS A 251 1.92 -17.00 17.29
N VAL A 252 1.12 -16.39 18.16
CA VAL A 252 0.24 -15.28 17.80
C VAL A 252 1.12 -14.05 17.58
N LEU A 253 1.06 -13.52 16.37
CA LEU A 253 1.89 -12.42 15.89
C LEU A 253 1.27 -11.05 16.13
N ALA A 254 -0.07 -10.96 16.07
CA ALA A 254 -0.80 -9.72 16.26
C ALA A 254 -2.29 -9.98 16.50
N GLU A 255 -2.96 -9.02 17.14
CA GLU A 255 -4.41 -8.99 17.26
C GLU A 255 -4.92 -7.59 16.90
N GLN A 256 -6.07 -7.53 16.24
CA GLN A 256 -6.71 -6.30 15.80
C GLN A 256 -8.21 -6.29 16.13
N PRO A 257 -8.70 -5.25 16.82
CA PRO A 257 -10.14 -5.09 17.03
C PRO A 257 -10.83 -4.66 15.74
N TRP A 258 -12.03 -5.18 15.51
CA TRP A 258 -12.89 -4.85 14.38
C TRP A 258 -14.33 -4.64 14.85
N GLY A 259 -14.76 -3.37 14.90
CA GLY A 259 -16.15 -3.00 15.14
C GLY A 259 -16.98 -3.11 13.86
N VAL A 260 -18.01 -3.96 13.88
CA VAL A 260 -18.93 -4.19 12.76
C VAL A 260 -20.28 -3.53 13.04
N SER A 261 -20.74 -2.69 12.13
CA SER A 261 -22.02 -1.97 12.24
C SER A 261 -23.22 -2.92 12.20
N ARG A 262 -24.27 -2.62 12.98
CA ARG A 262 -25.52 -3.38 12.93
C ARG A 262 -26.21 -3.28 11.56
N PRO A 263 -26.72 -4.39 11.01
CA PRO A 263 -27.42 -4.40 9.72
C PRO A 263 -28.86 -3.89 9.88
N TRP A 264 -29.06 -2.58 9.80
CA TRP A 264 -30.39 -1.95 9.94
C TRP A 264 -31.21 -1.95 8.65
N GLY A 265 -30.62 -2.31 7.50
CA GLY A 265 -31.27 -2.17 6.20
C GLY A 265 -32.58 -2.93 6.08
N VAL A 266 -32.62 -4.16 6.59
CA VAL A 266 -33.85 -5.00 6.59
C VAL A 266 -34.92 -4.37 7.48
N THR A 267 -34.55 -3.92 8.69
CA THR A 267 -35.48 -3.29 9.62
C THR A 267 -36.04 -1.99 9.06
N LEU A 268 -35.20 -1.13 8.50
CA LEU A 268 -35.62 0.15 7.91
C LEU A 268 -36.48 -0.04 6.67
N PHE A 269 -36.19 -1.05 5.85
CA PHE A 269 -37.04 -1.42 4.73
C PHE A 269 -38.46 -1.78 5.19
N TRP A 270 -38.60 -2.62 6.21
CA TRP A 270 -39.92 -2.98 6.76
C TRP A 270 -40.64 -1.80 7.40
N VAL A 271 -39.93 -0.95 8.14
CA VAL A 271 -40.51 0.28 8.72
C VAL A 271 -41.02 1.20 7.61
N LEU A 272 -40.23 1.40 6.55
CA LEU A 272 -40.63 2.24 5.42
C LEU A 272 -41.85 1.64 4.70
N LEU A 273 -41.87 0.33 4.50
CA LEU A 273 -43.01 -0.38 3.90
C LEU A 273 -44.29 -0.19 4.74
N CYS A 274 -44.18 -0.35 6.06
CA CYS A 274 -45.29 -0.11 7.00
C CYS A 274 -45.78 1.35 7.01
N LEU A 275 -44.98 2.32 6.58
CA LEU A 275 -45.38 3.73 6.48
C LEU A 275 -45.95 4.07 5.10
N VAL A 276 -45.26 3.64 4.04
CA VAL A 276 -45.58 4.00 2.65
C VAL A 276 -46.85 3.30 2.17
N VAL A 277 -47.04 2.02 2.50
CA VAL A 277 -48.21 1.25 2.04
C VAL A 277 -49.50 1.85 2.60
N PRO A 278 -49.66 2.09 3.92
CA PRO A 278 -50.87 2.73 4.44
C PRO A 278 -51.07 4.15 3.90
N ALA A 279 -50.01 4.95 3.76
CA ALA A 279 -50.12 6.29 3.20
C ALA A 279 -50.60 6.28 1.74
N ALA A 280 -50.11 5.34 0.93
CA ALA A 280 -50.55 5.16 -0.45
C ALA A 280 -52.02 4.71 -0.51
N VAL A 281 -52.42 3.73 0.31
CA VAL A 281 -53.82 3.29 0.42
C VAL A 281 -54.74 4.44 0.84
N PHE A 282 -54.33 5.25 1.83
CA PHE A 282 -55.07 6.43 2.27
C PHE A 282 -55.21 7.47 1.13
N ARG A 283 -54.12 7.77 0.41
CA ARG A 283 -54.13 8.70 -0.74
C ARG A 283 -55.06 8.22 -1.85
N ILE A 284 -55.03 6.92 -2.17
CA ILE A 284 -55.91 6.32 -3.18
C ILE A 284 -57.36 6.39 -2.71
N GLY A 285 -57.65 6.05 -1.45
CA GLY A 285 -58.98 6.15 -0.87
C GLY A 285 -59.54 7.58 -0.93
N MET A 286 -58.73 8.57 -0.56
CA MET A 286 -59.11 9.99 -0.67
C MET A 286 -59.38 10.40 -2.12
N ALA A 287 -58.53 9.99 -3.07
CA ALA A 287 -58.74 10.28 -4.49
C ALA A 287 -60.05 9.67 -5.03
N VAL A 288 -60.41 8.46 -4.57
CA VAL A 288 -61.70 7.83 -4.92
C VAL A 288 -62.87 8.62 -4.32
N VAL A 289 -62.80 8.99 -3.04
CA VAL A 289 -63.86 9.78 -2.38
C VAL A 289 -64.05 11.14 -3.06
N ASP A 290 -62.96 11.83 -3.41
CA ASP A 290 -63.02 13.13 -4.10
C ASP A 290 -63.58 13.00 -5.52
N ASN A 291 -63.37 11.88 -6.20
CA ASN A 291 -63.97 11.61 -7.52
C ASN A 291 -65.47 11.26 -7.43
N VAL A 292 -65.90 10.62 -6.33
CA VAL A 292 -67.30 10.20 -6.11
C VAL A 292 -68.13 11.31 -5.45
N ARG A 293 -67.51 12.32 -4.84
CA ARG A 293 -68.22 13.49 -4.31
C ARG A 293 -68.93 14.24 -5.45
N PRO A 294 -70.26 14.45 -5.37
CA PRO A 294 -70.94 15.29 -6.34
C PRO A 294 -70.38 16.71 -6.26
N ARG A 295 -69.86 17.22 -7.39
CA ARG A 295 -69.51 18.65 -7.51
C ARG A 295 -70.75 19.46 -7.13
N PRO A 296 -70.68 20.43 -6.20
CA PRO A 296 -71.82 21.28 -5.93
C PRO A 296 -72.18 22.03 -7.20
N ALA A 297 -73.34 21.70 -7.76
CA ALA A 297 -74.00 22.52 -8.74
C ALA A 297 -74.54 23.77 -8.03
N GLY A 298 -73.90 24.91 -8.24
CA GLY A 298 -74.58 26.21 -8.24
C GLY A 298 -74.28 27.18 -7.10
N LEU A 299 -73.41 28.15 -7.39
CA LEU A 299 -73.77 29.57 -7.28
C LEU A 299 -73.36 30.29 -8.58
N VAL A 300 -74.21 30.09 -9.58
CA VAL A 300 -74.76 31.09 -10.51
C VAL A 300 -73.80 32.21 -10.97
N ALA A 301 -73.29 32.05 -12.20
CA ALA A 301 -73.18 33.17 -13.12
C ALA A 301 -74.61 33.70 -13.38
N ARG A 302 -74.91 34.92 -12.92
CA ARG A 302 -76.16 35.65 -13.18
C ARG A 302 -75.83 36.76 -14.18
N HIS A 303 -76.37 36.66 -15.39
CA HIS A 303 -76.46 37.78 -16.32
C HIS A 303 -77.88 37.86 -16.91
N ALA A 304 -78.37 39.11 -17.09
CA ALA A 304 -79.68 39.62 -17.58
C ALA A 304 -80.66 40.03 -16.46
N HIS A 305 -81.28 41.22 -16.43
CA HIS A 305 -81.73 42.17 -17.48
C HIS A 305 -81.20 43.62 -17.25
N ARG A 306 -80.76 44.39 -18.25
CA ARG A 306 -81.43 44.99 -19.44
C ARG A 306 -82.39 46.16 -19.10
N THR A 307 -81.88 47.38 -19.20
CA THR A 307 -82.64 48.57 -19.63
C THR A 307 -81.86 49.30 -20.73
N ARG A 308 -82.60 49.86 -21.69
CA ARG A 308 -82.22 50.35 -23.03
C ARG A 308 -82.37 51.88 -23.02
N THR A 309 -81.39 52.72 -23.42
CA THR A 309 -81.18 53.51 -24.68
C THR A 309 -80.69 54.93 -24.27
N PRO A 310 -80.18 55.87 -25.13
CA PRO A 310 -79.62 55.83 -26.49
C PRO A 310 -78.25 56.56 -26.66
N ALA A 311 -77.81 56.69 -27.91
CA ALA A 311 -76.53 57.16 -28.47
C ALA A 311 -76.11 58.63 -28.22
N ALA A 312 -74.79 58.89 -28.23
CA ALA A 312 -74.15 60.00 -28.97
C ALA A 312 -72.59 59.90 -28.99
N GLN A 313 -72.03 59.92 -30.20
CA GLN A 313 -70.73 60.42 -30.68
C GLN A 313 -69.35 59.89 -30.20
N ALA A 314 -68.54 59.53 -31.21
CA ALA A 314 -67.08 59.27 -31.22
C ALA A 314 -66.29 60.57 -31.56
N PRO A 315 -64.96 60.59 -31.87
CA PRO A 315 -63.77 59.73 -31.61
C PRO A 315 -62.53 60.62 -31.17
N PRO A 316 -61.21 60.32 -31.40
CA PRO A 316 -60.41 59.09 -31.58
C PRO A 316 -59.17 58.95 -30.63
N ALA A 317 -58.45 57.82 -30.79
CA ALA A 317 -57.25 57.26 -30.11
C ALA A 317 -55.92 58.07 -30.32
N PRO A 318 -54.67 57.62 -29.96
CA PRO A 318 -54.20 56.29 -29.46
C PRO A 318 -52.98 56.24 -28.48
N ALA A 319 -52.64 55.00 -28.06
CA ALA A 319 -51.30 54.42 -27.83
C ALA A 319 -50.40 54.84 -26.63
N ALA A 320 -49.96 53.84 -25.86
CA ALA A 320 -48.53 53.50 -25.70
C ALA A 320 -48.35 52.17 -24.94
N LEU A 321 -47.36 51.40 -25.38
CA LEU A 321 -47.03 50.00 -25.04
C LEU A 321 -45.80 49.93 -24.09
N PRO A 322 -45.32 48.72 -23.69
CA PRO A 322 -44.70 48.40 -22.41
C PRO A 322 -43.17 48.29 -22.48
N TRP A 323 -42.45 48.82 -21.49
CA TRP A 323 -41.03 48.55 -21.23
C TRP A 323 -40.54 49.45 -20.08
N PHE A 324 -40.20 48.86 -18.94
CA PHE A 324 -39.03 49.20 -18.12
C PHE A 324 -39.10 48.48 -16.76
N THR A 325 -38.35 47.39 -16.67
CA THR A 325 -37.68 46.99 -15.43
C THR A 325 -36.38 47.78 -15.33
N GLN A 326 -36.10 48.41 -14.18
CA GLN A 326 -34.72 48.46 -13.67
C GLN A 326 -34.65 48.82 -12.18
N ASP A 327 -33.67 48.19 -11.56
CA ASP A 327 -33.29 48.15 -10.15
C ASP A 327 -33.05 49.51 -9.48
N SER A 328 -33.23 49.54 -8.16
CA SER A 328 -32.54 50.46 -7.24
C SER A 328 -32.51 49.87 -5.82
N ALA A 329 -31.45 49.16 -5.46
CA ALA A 329 -30.82 49.34 -4.13
C ALA A 329 -30.03 50.67 -4.18
N PRO A 330 -29.63 51.37 -3.09
CA PRO A 330 -29.18 50.87 -1.76
C PRO A 330 -29.48 51.92 -0.61
N PRO A 331 -28.60 52.24 0.37
CA PRO A 331 -27.76 51.49 1.33
C PRO A 331 -28.17 51.80 2.81
N ASP A 332 -27.63 51.15 3.85
CA ASP A 332 -26.60 51.67 4.81
C ASP A 332 -27.03 51.14 6.21
N ILE A 333 -26.23 50.90 7.26
CA ILE A 333 -24.79 50.80 7.52
C ILE A 333 -24.66 50.22 8.95
N ARG A 334 -23.63 49.39 9.17
CA ARG A 334 -22.79 49.18 10.40
C ARG A 334 -23.46 49.16 11.79
N ARG A 335 -23.07 48.27 12.72
CA ARG A 335 -21.71 48.06 13.30
C ARG A 335 -21.66 46.65 13.91
N SER A 336 -20.64 45.82 13.62
CA SER A 336 -19.30 45.75 14.28
C SER A 336 -19.42 45.29 15.75
N ALA A 337 -18.76 44.24 16.25
CA ALA A 337 -17.38 43.82 16.00
C ALA A 337 -17.09 42.31 16.32
N PRO A 338 -15.90 41.78 15.89
CA PRO A 338 -15.36 40.41 16.10
C PRO A 338 -14.20 40.42 17.14
N PRO A 339 -13.24 39.46 17.16
CA PRO A 339 -13.26 38.00 17.35
C PRO A 339 -12.44 37.56 18.62
N GLU A 340 -12.62 36.33 19.14
CA GLU A 340 -11.70 35.78 20.17
C GLU A 340 -11.02 34.51 19.64
N ASN A 341 -9.71 34.63 19.46
CA ASN A 341 -8.78 33.58 19.06
C ASN A 341 -8.00 33.19 20.34
N ARG A 342 -8.11 31.95 20.84
CA ARG A 342 -7.46 31.52 22.08
C ARG A 342 -6.63 30.23 21.91
N PRO A 343 -5.28 30.31 21.94
CA PRO A 343 -4.39 29.18 22.17
C PRO A 343 -4.19 28.88 23.68
N PRO A 344 -3.55 27.74 24.05
CA PRO A 344 -3.85 26.98 25.28
C PRO A 344 -3.06 27.44 26.52
N PRO A 345 -3.51 27.09 27.74
CA PRO A 345 -2.77 27.40 28.96
C PRO A 345 -1.65 26.40 29.26
N THR A 346 -0.45 26.93 29.48
CA THR A 346 0.69 26.29 30.16
C THR A 346 0.83 26.84 31.59
N THR A 347 0.96 25.99 32.61
CA THR A 347 1.57 26.28 33.94
C THR A 347 1.99 24.92 34.54
N LYS A 348 3.27 24.53 34.76
CA LYS A 348 4.37 24.96 35.66
C LYS A 348 4.30 24.38 37.10
N GLY A 349 5.33 23.60 37.48
CA GLY A 349 5.68 23.14 38.84
C GLY A 349 6.49 21.82 38.82
N GLN A 350 7.84 21.85 38.77
CA GLN A 350 8.81 21.55 39.86
C GLN A 350 8.64 20.14 40.50
N ALA A 351 9.64 19.26 40.64
CA ALA A 351 11.01 19.50 41.11
C ALA A 351 12.01 18.44 40.61
N TRP A 352 13.28 18.86 40.57
CA TRP A 352 14.50 18.08 40.37
C TRP A 352 15.01 17.69 41.77
N THR A 353 15.28 16.41 42.02
CA THR A 353 16.14 15.99 43.12
C THR A 353 17.33 15.21 42.56
N ARG A 354 18.49 15.85 42.67
CA ARG A 354 19.82 15.27 42.66
C ARG A 354 20.22 15.02 44.11
N ASN A 355 20.52 13.78 44.46
CA ASN A 355 21.44 13.31 45.51
C ASN A 355 21.63 11.80 45.20
N GLY A 356 22.82 11.23 45.06
CA GLY A 356 24.02 11.46 45.86
C GLY A 356 24.06 10.38 46.94
N GLY A 357 24.67 9.23 46.64
CA GLY A 357 24.78 8.03 47.48
C GLY A 357 25.16 6.83 46.64
#